data_AF-A0A350XDI7-F1
#
_entry.id   AF-A0A350XDI7-F1
#
_cell.length_a   1.000
_cell.length_b   1.000
_cell.length_c   1.000
_cell.angle_alpha   90.00
_cell.angle_beta   90.00
_cell.angle_gamma   90.00
#
_symmetry.space_group_name_H-M   'P 1'
#
loop_
_entity.id
_entity.type
_entity.pdbx_description
1 polymer ?
#
loop_
_entity_poly.entity_id
_entity_poly.type
_entity_poly.pdbx_seq_one_letter_code
_entity_poly.pdbx_strand_id
1 'polypeptide(L)'
;LTDVLKERAGWNEVVRIGAIAGLSQIKSSPVALNLILQTTSPGIPQALRLAAIRALGTISTGQTPNNVELILQQLHDLSKETFFLTQVAVVVALGQMETPKAIPILRSLADQTPDGRVRRIAEEAIPRVQKNSGSDQAVKQLREEFDQLKQENQELKSRLENLEAKSKQ
;
A
#
# COMPACT_ATOMS: atom_id res chain seq x y z
N LEU A 1 17.74 -19.30 -8.78
CA LEU A 1 17.32 -17.87 -8.94
C LEU A 1 18.41 -16.91 -8.48
N THR A 2 19.06 -17.14 -7.35
CA THR A 2 20.21 -16.37 -6.87
C THR A 2 21.37 -16.30 -7.87
N ASP A 3 21.72 -17.40 -8.53
CA ASP A 3 22.84 -17.42 -9.49
C ASP A 3 22.48 -16.65 -10.78
N VAL A 4 21.21 -16.73 -11.20
CA VAL A 4 20.67 -15.96 -12.34
C VAL A 4 20.81 -14.44 -12.10
N LEU A 5 20.61 -13.98 -10.86
CA LEU A 5 20.77 -12.57 -10.52
C LEU A 5 22.23 -12.10 -10.52
N LYS A 6 23.21 -13.00 -10.53
CA LYS A 6 24.63 -12.67 -10.58
C LYS A 6 25.21 -12.84 -11.99
N GLU A 7 24.80 -13.89 -12.69
CA GLU A 7 25.52 -14.38 -13.89
C GLU A 7 24.85 -13.98 -15.20
N ARG A 8 23.59 -13.54 -15.18
CA ARG A 8 22.80 -13.25 -16.39
C ARG A 8 22.52 -11.74 -16.54
N ALA A 9 23.57 -10.92 -16.50
CA ALA A 9 23.50 -9.53 -16.96
C ALA A 9 23.35 -9.50 -18.50
N GLY A 10 22.14 -9.82 -18.98
CA GLY A 10 21.79 -9.81 -20.40
C GLY A 10 21.29 -8.43 -20.87
N TRP A 11 20.95 -8.32 -22.16
CA TRP A 11 20.36 -7.11 -22.73
C TRP A 11 19.11 -6.70 -21.94
N ASN A 12 19.11 -5.47 -21.42
CA ASN A 12 18.02 -4.87 -20.64
C ASN A 12 17.57 -5.63 -19.39
N GLU A 13 18.41 -6.48 -18.78
CA GLU A 13 18.12 -7.18 -17.52
C GLU A 13 16.89 -8.11 -17.57
N VAL A 14 16.40 -8.47 -18.75
CA VAL A 14 15.10 -9.15 -18.93
C VAL A 14 14.97 -10.42 -18.08
N VAL A 15 16.01 -11.25 -18.07
CA VAL A 15 16.03 -12.50 -17.30
C VAL A 15 16.02 -12.22 -15.80
N ARG A 16 16.79 -11.22 -15.34
CA ARG A 16 16.88 -10.84 -13.93
C ARG A 16 15.59 -10.18 -13.44
N ILE A 17 14.93 -9.39 -14.28
CA ILE A 17 13.61 -8.83 -14.03
C ILE A 17 12.57 -9.96 -13.88
N GLY A 18 12.58 -10.94 -14.79
CA GLY A 18 11.71 -12.11 -14.69
C GLY A 18 11.96 -12.91 -13.41
N ALA A 19 13.23 -13.07 -13.02
CA ALA A 19 13.61 -13.72 -11.76
C ALA A 19 13.07 -12.97 -10.54
N ILE A 20 13.20 -11.63 -10.49
CA ILE A 20 12.63 -10.79 -9.42
C ILE A 20 11.10 -10.91 -9.37
N ALA A 21 10.43 -10.89 -10.52
CA ALA A 21 8.99 -11.08 -10.59
C ALA A 21 8.57 -12.45 -10.04
N GLY A 22 9.29 -13.52 -10.41
CA GLY A 22 9.06 -14.87 -9.88
C GLY A 22 9.29 -14.96 -8.37
N LEU A 23 10.38 -14.37 -7.85
CA LEU A 23 10.67 -14.32 -6.42
C LEU A 23 9.54 -13.63 -5.62
N SER A 24 8.94 -12.58 -6.19
CA SER A 24 7.84 -11.86 -5.54
C SER A 24 6.58 -12.70 -5.30
N GLN A 25 6.40 -13.77 -6.08
CA GLN A 25 5.28 -14.71 -5.91
C GLN A 25 5.52 -15.71 -4.77
N ILE A 26 6.75 -15.87 -4.31
CA ILE A 26 7.09 -16.73 -3.17
C ILE A 26 6.89 -15.92 -1.87
N LYS A 27 5.63 -15.54 -1.63
CA LYS A 27 5.24 -14.50 -0.68
C LYS A 27 5.71 -14.70 0.75
N SER A 28 5.87 -15.95 1.20
CA SER A 28 6.30 -16.29 2.55
C SER A 28 7.82 -16.47 2.71
N SER A 29 8.61 -16.38 1.63
CA SER A 29 10.05 -16.65 1.67
C SER A 29 10.85 -15.44 2.18
N PRO A 30 11.55 -15.55 3.32
CA PRO A 30 12.41 -14.48 3.82
C PRO A 30 13.61 -14.25 2.89
N VAL A 31 14.11 -15.31 2.25
CA VAL A 31 15.23 -15.22 1.30
C VAL A 31 14.81 -14.43 0.06
N ALA A 32 13.59 -14.66 -0.45
CA ALA A 32 13.07 -13.89 -1.58
C ALA A 32 12.91 -12.41 -1.22
N LEU A 33 12.34 -12.10 -0.06
CA LEU A 33 12.20 -10.72 0.42
C LEU A 33 13.56 -10.02 0.53
N ASN A 34 14.53 -10.62 1.20
CA ASN A 34 15.86 -10.04 1.38
C ASN A 34 16.54 -9.73 0.04
N LEU A 35 16.40 -10.64 -0.92
CA LEU A 35 17.00 -10.48 -2.25
C LEU A 35 16.33 -9.35 -3.04
N ILE A 36 15.00 -9.22 -2.96
CA ILE A 36 14.27 -8.11 -3.60
C ILE A 36 14.68 -6.78 -2.96
N LEU A 37 14.73 -6.69 -1.63
CA LEU A 37 15.15 -5.49 -0.90
C LEU A 37 16.55 -5.04 -1.30
N GLN A 38 17.52 -5.96 -1.31
CA GLN A 38 18.89 -5.68 -1.75
C GLN A 38 18.94 -5.16 -3.20
N THR A 39 18.05 -5.66 -4.06
CA THR A 39 17.96 -5.26 -5.47
C THR A 39 17.31 -3.87 -5.65
N THR A 40 16.76 -3.26 -4.59
CA THR A 40 16.29 -1.86 -4.62
C THR A 40 17.38 -0.83 -4.33
N SER A 41 18.59 -1.26 -3.94
CA SER A 41 19.69 -0.38 -3.59
C SER A 41 20.22 0.43 -4.79
N PRO A 42 20.81 1.62 -4.55
CA PRO A 42 21.57 2.34 -5.56
C PRO A 42 22.70 1.48 -6.16
N GLY A 43 23.05 1.73 -7.42
CA GLY A 43 24.10 0.97 -8.14
C GLY A 43 23.59 -0.29 -8.85
N ILE A 44 22.37 -0.75 -8.56
CA ILE A 44 21.70 -1.78 -9.37
C ILE A 44 21.26 -1.18 -10.71
N PRO A 45 21.39 -1.89 -11.86
CA PRO A 45 20.86 -1.44 -13.13
C PRO A 45 19.41 -0.97 -13.03
N GLN A 46 19.13 0.25 -13.51
CA GLN A 46 17.88 0.95 -13.21
C GLN A 46 16.63 0.15 -13.56
N ALA A 47 16.62 -0.56 -14.70
CA ALA A 47 15.47 -1.39 -15.10
C ALA A 47 15.17 -2.50 -14.08
N LEU A 48 16.20 -3.18 -13.60
CA LEU A 48 16.08 -4.22 -12.58
C LEU A 48 15.67 -3.64 -11.23
N ARG A 49 16.25 -2.50 -10.85
CA ARG A 49 15.90 -1.79 -9.63
C ARG A 49 14.42 -1.42 -9.59
N LEU A 50 13.89 -0.85 -10.68
CA LEU A 50 12.46 -0.53 -10.80
C LEU A 50 11.57 -1.79 -10.74
N ALA A 51 12.02 -2.91 -11.29
CA ALA A 51 11.31 -4.18 -11.17
C ALA A 51 11.28 -4.68 -9.71
N ALA A 52 12.39 -4.57 -8.99
CA ALA A 52 12.48 -4.94 -7.58
C ALA A 52 11.58 -4.07 -6.69
N ILE A 53 11.52 -2.77 -6.95
CA ILE A 53 10.61 -1.85 -6.22
C ILE A 53 9.16 -2.30 -6.40
N ARG A 54 8.73 -2.60 -7.63
CA ARG A 54 7.37 -3.13 -7.88
C ARG A 54 7.13 -4.47 -7.19
N ALA A 55 8.13 -5.36 -7.21
CA ALA A 55 8.05 -6.68 -6.59
C ALA A 55 7.84 -6.62 -5.07
N LEU A 56 8.27 -5.55 -4.38
CA LEU A 56 7.98 -5.33 -2.96
C LEU A 56 6.48 -5.26 -2.67
N GLY A 57 5.69 -4.66 -3.58
CA GLY A 57 4.23 -4.61 -3.46
C GLY A 57 3.63 -5.99 -3.46
N THR A 58 3.93 -6.79 -4.49
CA THR A 58 3.44 -8.16 -4.62
C THR A 58 3.80 -9.05 -3.44
N ILE A 59 5.08 -9.07 -3.03
CA ILE A 59 5.56 -9.98 -1.99
C ILE A 59 4.97 -9.61 -0.62
N SER A 60 4.63 -8.34 -0.38
CA SER A 60 4.08 -7.86 0.89
C SER A 60 2.81 -8.59 1.32
N THR A 61 2.02 -9.10 0.37
CA THR A 61 0.71 -9.72 0.63
C THR A 61 0.76 -11.04 1.41
N GLY A 62 1.92 -11.66 1.58
CA GLY A 62 2.07 -12.87 2.41
C GLY A 62 3.17 -12.77 3.46
N GLN A 63 3.57 -11.55 3.84
CA GLN A 63 4.63 -11.30 4.81
C GLN A 63 4.09 -11.08 6.23
N THR A 64 4.96 -11.26 7.23
CA THR A 64 4.64 -10.93 8.61
C THR A 64 4.44 -9.42 8.79
N PRO A 65 3.70 -8.95 9.82
CA PRO A 65 3.52 -7.52 10.07
C PRO A 65 4.82 -6.72 10.13
N ASN A 66 5.86 -7.27 10.77
CA ASN A 66 7.18 -6.63 10.87
C ASN A 66 7.84 -6.46 9.49
N ASN A 67 7.73 -7.47 8.62
CA ASN A 67 8.28 -7.39 7.26
C ASN A 67 7.48 -6.44 6.39
N VAL A 68 6.16 -6.35 6.57
CA VAL A 68 5.32 -5.35 5.90
C VAL A 68 5.72 -3.93 6.30
N GLU A 69 6.01 -3.69 7.58
CA GLU A 69 6.52 -2.40 8.07
C GLU A 69 7.88 -2.05 7.47
N LEU A 70 8.79 -3.03 7.39
CA LEU A 70 10.07 -2.86 6.73
C LEU A 70 9.90 -2.49 5.24
N ILE A 71 9.00 -3.18 4.52
CA ILE A 71 8.70 -2.87 3.12
C ILE A 71 8.13 -1.45 2.98
N LEU A 72 7.20 -1.06 3.85
CA LEU A 72 6.62 0.29 3.86
C LEU A 72 7.70 1.36 4.10
N GLN A 73 8.62 1.13 5.04
CA GLN A 73 9.73 2.04 5.29
C GLN A 73 10.62 2.18 4.06
N GLN A 74 10.99 1.05 3.44
CA GLN A 74 11.79 1.07 2.22
C GLN A 74 11.09 1.83 1.08
N LEU A 75 9.79 1.60 0.85
CA LEU A 75 9.01 2.30 -0.16
C LEU A 75 8.84 3.79 0.16
N HIS A 76 8.71 4.15 1.44
CA HIS A 76 8.68 5.54 1.87
C HIS A 76 10.00 6.25 1.57
N ASP A 77 11.14 5.63 1.85
CA ASP A 77 12.44 6.24 1.57
C ASP A 77 12.70 6.36 0.06
N LEU A 78 12.33 5.34 -0.72
CA LEU A 78 12.38 5.40 -2.19
C LEU A 78 11.44 6.45 -2.79
N SER A 79 10.32 6.77 -2.14
CA SER A 79 9.38 7.79 -2.61
C SER A 79 9.96 9.19 -2.67
N LYS A 80 11.00 9.45 -1.85
CA LYS A 80 11.70 10.73 -1.76
C LYS A 80 12.64 10.97 -2.94
N GLU A 81 12.92 9.94 -3.74
CA GLU A 81 13.71 10.09 -4.96
C GLU A 81 12.95 10.91 -6.01
N THR A 82 13.68 11.75 -6.75
CA THR A 82 13.11 12.64 -7.77
C THR A 82 12.92 11.96 -9.12
N PHE A 83 13.49 10.76 -9.32
CA PHE A 83 13.36 10.06 -10.58
C PHE A 83 11.93 9.58 -10.81
N PHE A 84 11.28 10.10 -11.86
CA PHE A 84 9.89 9.84 -12.19
C PHE A 84 9.51 8.35 -12.15
N LEU A 85 10.30 7.48 -12.79
CA LEU A 85 9.95 6.05 -12.84
C LEU A 85 10.15 5.35 -11.49
N THR A 86 11.03 5.85 -10.61
CA THR A 86 11.10 5.35 -9.22
C THR A 86 9.80 5.65 -8.50
N GLN A 87 9.32 6.90 -8.54
CA GLN A 87 8.07 7.29 -7.89
C GLN A 87 6.89 6.49 -8.44
N VAL A 88 6.80 6.29 -9.76
CA VAL A 88 5.78 5.42 -10.37
C VAL A 88 5.90 3.98 -9.87
N ALA A 89 7.10 3.41 -9.78
CA ALA A 89 7.29 2.06 -9.27
C ALA A 89 6.88 1.92 -7.80
N VAL A 90 7.17 2.93 -6.97
CA VAL A 90 6.76 3.00 -5.56
C VAL A 90 5.23 3.06 -5.45
N VAL A 91 4.57 3.92 -6.23
CA VAL A 91 3.10 4.01 -6.23
C VAL A 91 2.46 2.69 -6.65
N VAL A 92 3.01 2.03 -7.68
CA VAL A 92 2.55 0.70 -8.12
C VAL A 92 2.69 -0.32 -7.00
N ALA A 93 3.84 -0.35 -6.31
CA ALA A 93 4.08 -1.27 -5.21
C ALA A 93 3.11 -1.03 -4.03
N LEU A 94 2.98 0.22 -3.59
CA LEU A 94 2.06 0.62 -2.52
C LEU A 94 0.61 0.28 -2.87
N GLY A 95 0.20 0.49 -4.13
CA GLY A 95 -1.14 0.16 -4.63
C GLY A 95 -1.50 -1.32 -4.63
N GLN A 96 -0.50 -2.21 -4.57
CA GLN A 96 -0.70 -3.66 -4.50
C GLN A 96 -0.79 -4.18 -3.05
N MET A 97 -0.43 -3.38 -2.06
CA MET A 97 -0.40 -3.83 -0.67
C MET A 97 -1.80 -3.98 -0.09
N GLU A 98 -1.98 -4.98 0.77
CA GLU A 98 -3.24 -5.26 1.50
C GLU A 98 -3.25 -4.61 2.89
N THR A 99 -2.59 -3.46 3.06
CA THR A 99 -2.51 -2.74 4.33
C THR A 99 -2.89 -1.27 4.17
N PRO A 100 -3.77 -0.72 5.03
CA PRO A 100 -4.13 0.70 4.97
C PRO A 100 -2.94 1.62 5.30
N LYS A 101 -1.87 1.08 5.91
CA LYS A 101 -0.62 1.81 6.20
C LYS A 101 0.10 2.32 4.94
N ALA A 102 -0.24 1.82 3.75
CA ALA A 102 0.28 2.35 2.48
C ALA A 102 -0.37 3.69 2.06
N ILE A 103 -1.59 3.98 2.54
CA ILE A 103 -2.36 5.18 2.15
C ILE A 103 -1.67 6.49 2.56
N PRO A 104 -1.14 6.65 3.80
CA PRO A 104 -0.42 7.86 4.18
C PRO A 104 0.78 8.16 3.28
N ILE A 105 1.50 7.12 2.83
CA ILE A 105 2.66 7.28 1.93
C ILE A 105 2.18 7.75 0.56
N LEU A 106 1.12 7.14 0.02
CA LEU A 106 0.52 7.56 -1.25
C LEU A 106 0.02 9.01 -1.21
N ARG A 107 -0.63 9.43 -0.13
CA ARG A 107 -1.07 10.83 0.06
C ARG A 107 0.10 11.79 0.13
N SER A 108 1.09 11.48 0.98
CA SER A 108 2.31 12.29 1.09
C SER A 108 3.00 12.48 -0.26
N LEU A 109 3.04 11.43 -1.08
CA LEU A 109 3.64 11.45 -2.41
C LEU A 109 2.81 12.30 -3.39
N ALA A 110 1.48 12.19 -3.36
CA ALA A 110 0.58 13.00 -4.18
C ALA A 110 0.68 14.50 -3.86
N ASP A 111 0.74 14.83 -2.56
CA ASP A 111 0.78 16.21 -2.06
C ASP A 111 2.13 16.90 -2.37
N GLN A 112 3.24 16.16 -2.30
CA GLN A 112 4.59 16.72 -2.40
C GLN A 112 5.18 16.65 -3.82
N THR A 113 4.69 15.77 -4.69
CA THR A 113 5.28 15.62 -6.02
C THR A 113 4.97 16.81 -6.93
N PRO A 114 5.98 17.36 -7.64
CA PRO A 114 5.77 18.37 -8.66
C PRO A 114 5.24 17.77 -9.99
N ASP A 115 5.34 16.45 -10.18
CA ASP A 115 4.88 15.78 -11.41
C ASP A 115 3.39 15.40 -11.29
N GLY A 116 2.53 16.10 -12.04
CA GLY A 116 1.09 15.86 -12.02
C GLY A 116 0.67 14.44 -12.42
N ARG A 117 1.49 13.71 -13.20
CA ARG A 117 1.22 12.31 -13.54
C ARG A 117 1.43 11.42 -12.33
N VAL A 118 2.51 11.64 -11.58
CA VAL A 118 2.78 10.91 -10.35
C VAL A 118 1.68 11.16 -9.33
N ARG A 119 1.26 12.42 -9.16
CA ARG A 119 0.14 12.81 -8.31
C ARG A 119 -1.13 12.01 -8.64
N ARG A 120 -1.54 12.05 -9.90
CA ARG A 120 -2.72 11.31 -10.38
C ARG A 120 -2.63 9.81 -10.11
N ILE A 121 -1.49 9.18 -10.43
CA ILE A 121 -1.33 7.73 -10.25
C ILE A 121 -1.40 7.37 -8.75
N ALA A 122 -0.87 8.23 -7.87
CA ALA A 122 -0.93 8.04 -6.42
C ALA A 122 -2.35 8.18 -5.86
N GLU A 123 -3.09 9.21 -6.29
CA GLU A 123 -4.50 9.39 -5.96
C GLU A 123 -5.35 8.19 -6.41
N GLU A 124 -5.11 7.68 -7.62
CA GLU A 124 -5.77 6.48 -8.15
C GLU A 124 -5.36 5.17 -7.43
N ALA A 125 -4.22 5.15 -6.74
CA ALA A 125 -3.78 4.00 -5.95
C ALA A 125 -4.47 3.91 -4.58
N ILE A 126 -4.84 5.03 -3.98
CA ILE A 126 -5.52 5.07 -2.67
C ILE A 126 -6.79 4.19 -2.62
N PRO A 127 -7.78 4.34 -3.53
CA PRO A 127 -8.99 3.52 -3.48
C PRO A 127 -8.69 2.04 -3.74
N ARG A 128 -7.64 1.71 -4.50
CA ARG A 128 -7.20 0.32 -4.70
C ARG A 128 -6.71 -0.29 -3.39
N VAL A 129 -5.88 0.42 -2.63
CA VAL A 129 -5.41 -0.04 -1.30
C VAL A 129 -6.57 -0.17 -0.32
N GLN A 130 -7.51 0.77 -0.31
CA GLN A 130 -8.69 0.71 0.56
C GLN A 130 -9.52 -0.55 0.31
N LYS A 131 -9.74 -0.88 -0.97
CA LYS A 131 -10.40 -2.11 -1.40
C LYS A 131 -9.60 -3.36 -1.03
N ASN A 132 -8.30 -3.40 -1.32
CA ASN A 132 -7.44 -4.56 -1.07
C ASN A 132 -7.29 -4.88 0.41
N SER A 133 -7.26 -3.86 1.28
CA SER A 133 -7.15 -4.02 2.73
C SER A 133 -8.46 -4.37 3.44
N GLY A 134 -9.58 -4.48 2.70
CA GLY A 134 -10.92 -4.67 3.30
C GLY A 134 -11.44 -3.48 4.11
N SER A 135 -10.65 -2.39 4.21
CA SER A 135 -11.01 -1.20 4.99
C SER A 135 -12.26 -0.51 4.47
N ASP A 136 -12.57 -0.59 3.18
CA ASP A 136 -13.76 0.02 2.60
C ASP A 136 -15.06 -0.61 3.13
N GLN A 137 -15.09 -1.93 3.30
CA GLN A 137 -16.23 -2.63 3.89
C GLN A 137 -16.36 -2.33 5.39
N ALA A 138 -15.25 -2.33 6.13
CA ALA A 138 -15.25 -2.00 7.55
C ALA A 138 -15.70 -0.55 7.80
N VAL A 139 -15.23 0.41 7.00
CA VAL A 139 -15.65 1.82 7.09
C VAL A 139 -17.12 1.98 6.71
N LYS A 140 -17.61 1.24 5.71
CA LYS A 140 -19.02 1.26 5.34
C LYS A 140 -19.91 0.73 6.47
N GLN A 141 -19.56 -0.41 7.06
CA GLN A 141 -20.28 -0.98 8.21
C GLN A 141 -20.29 -0.01 9.40
N LEU A 142 -19.13 0.57 9.74
CA LEU A 142 -19.06 1.58 10.81
C LEU A 142 -19.94 2.81 10.56
N ARG A 143 -20.11 3.23 9.30
CA ARG A 143 -21.02 4.33 8.95
C ARG A 143 -22.48 3.94 9.16
N GLU A 144 -22.86 2.74 8.72
CA GLU A 144 -24.22 2.22 8.90
C GLU A 144 -24.57 2.06 10.39
N GLU A 145 -23.67 1.49 11.20
CA GLU A 145 -23.82 1.38 12.65
C GLU A 145 -23.92 2.75 13.33
N PHE A 146 -23.11 3.72 12.90
CA PHE A 146 -23.15 5.08 13.44
C PHE A 146 -24.46 5.80 13.13
N ASP A 147 -24.96 5.67 11.90
CA ASP A 147 -26.24 6.26 11.50
C ASP A 147 -27.41 5.62 12.27
N GLN A 148 -27.36 4.31 12.50
CA GLN A 148 -28.35 3.60 13.34
C GLN A 148 -28.31 4.10 14.79
N LEU A 149 -27.11 4.19 15.39
CA LEU A 149 -26.95 4.69 16.76
C LEU A 149 -27.47 6.12 16.90
N LYS A 150 -27.29 6.96 15.88
CA LYS A 150 -27.81 8.33 15.84
C LYS A 150 -29.33 8.37 15.83
N GLN A 151 -29.99 7.48 15.06
CA GLN A 151 -31.44 7.36 15.02
C GLN A 151 -32.00 6.88 16.38
N GLU A 152 -31.42 5.83 16.96
CA GLU A 152 -31.83 5.30 18.26
C GLU A 152 -31.69 6.37 19.36
N ASN A 153 -30.61 7.15 19.35
CA ASN A 153 -30.41 8.25 20.30
C ASN A 153 -31.47 9.35 20.14
N GLN A 154 -31.84 9.71 18.90
CA GLN A 154 -32.93 10.65 18.65
C GLN A 154 -34.29 10.12 19.15
N GLU A 155 -34.57 8.83 18.95
CA GLU A 155 -35.79 8.21 19.46
C GLU A 155 -35.82 8.14 20.99
N LEU A 156 -34.70 7.80 21.63
CA LEU A 156 -34.59 7.80 23.08
C LEU A 156 -34.79 9.20 23.68
N LYS A 157 -34.22 10.23 23.05
CA LYS A 157 -34.45 11.62 23.47
C LYS A 157 -35.92 12.02 23.39
N SER A 158 -36.61 11.72 22.29
CA SER A 158 -38.04 12.05 22.16
C SER A 158 -38.91 11.29 23.16
N ARG A 159 -38.59 10.02 23.46
CA ARG A 159 -39.26 9.24 24.51
C ARG A 159 -39.04 9.85 25.90
N LEU A 160 -37.82 10.32 26.17
CA LEU A 160 -37.46 10.93 27.45
C LEU A 160 -38.18 12.28 27.64
N GLU A 161 -38.21 13.14 26.62
CA GLU A 161 -38.99 14.38 26.62
C GLU A 161 -40.48 14.13 26.89
N ASN A 162 -41.06 13.09 26.28
CA ASN A 162 -42.45 12.71 26.51
C ASN A 162 -42.71 12.22 27.95
N LEU A 163 -41.78 11.48 28.55
CA LEU A 163 -41.88 11.03 29.94
C LEU A 163 -41.74 12.19 30.92
N GLU A 164 -40.79 13.09 30.68
CA GLU A 164 -40.61 14.31 31.48
C GLU A 164 -41.84 15.21 31.41
N ALA A 165 -42.47 15.33 30.24
CA ALA A 165 -43.72 16.08 30.09
C ALA A 165 -44.88 15.47 30.90
N LYS A 166 -45.00 14.13 30.89
CA LYS A 166 -46.03 13.41 31.68
C LYS A 166 -45.77 13.45 33.18
N SER A 167 -44.50 13.49 33.61
CA SER A 167 -44.10 13.58 35.01
C SER A 167 -44.33 14.97 35.63
N LYS A 168 -44.52 16.02 34.81
CA LYS A 168 -44.77 17.40 35.27
C LYS A 168 -46.26 17.75 35.37
N GLN A 169 -47.16 16.86 34.95
CA GLN A 169 -48.60 16.94 35.19
C GLN A 169 -48.98 16.19 36.47
#